data_AF-A0A431MU20-F1
#
_entry.id   AF-A0A431MU20-F1
#
_cell.length_a   1.000
_cell.length_b   1.000
_cell.length_c   1.000
_cell.angle_alpha   90.00
_cell.angle_beta   90.00
_cell.angle_gamma   90.00
#
_symmetry.space_group_name_H-M   'P 1'
#
loop_
_entity.id
_entity.type
_entity.pdbx_description
1 polymer ?
#
loop_
_entity_poly.entity_id
_entity_poly.type
_entity_poly.pdbx_seq_one_letter_code
_entity_poly.pdbx_strand_id
1 'polypeptide(L)'
;MEEIEVPTEHLQETIKEKIEEAEKEEKEKESKWSMYVAISTALVAVFAAIAALMAGHHSNEALIEQIKSSDQWAFYQAKGIKAEIKNITNDAESKATAERYKKEQEEIKQKAEEAQTLSEAHLAHHVLLARSVTLFQISIAVSAIAILTRKKIMWYAGLLFAITGIVFFASGLF
;
A
#
# COMPACT_ATOMS: atom_id res chain seq x y z
N MET A 1 -58.88 -19.48 54.87
CA MET A 1 -58.04 -18.29 54.63
C MET A 1 -57.94 -18.20 53.13
N GLU A 2 -58.53 -17.19 52.52
CA GLU A 2 -58.29 -16.89 51.10
C GLU A 2 -56.79 -16.65 50.94
N GLU A 3 -56.14 -17.46 50.09
CA GLU A 3 -54.77 -17.18 49.69
C GLU A 3 -54.77 -15.81 49.02
N ILE A 4 -54.09 -14.86 49.65
CA ILE A 4 -53.81 -13.57 49.05
C ILE A 4 -52.78 -13.86 47.97
N GLU A 5 -53.25 -14.24 46.78
CA GLU A 5 -52.42 -14.33 45.59
C GLU A 5 -51.91 -12.92 45.30
N VAL A 6 -50.66 -12.67 45.67
CA VAL A 6 -49.99 -11.39 45.38
C VAL A 6 -50.02 -11.23 43.85
N PRO A 7 -50.57 -10.13 43.28
CA PRO A 7 -50.69 -9.94 41.84
C PRO A 7 -49.32 -9.70 41.19
N THR A 8 -48.47 -10.72 41.15
CA THR A 8 -47.12 -10.66 40.57
C THR A 8 -47.13 -10.85 39.06
N GLU A 9 -48.26 -11.24 38.48
CA GLU A 9 -48.41 -11.49 37.03
C GLU A 9 -48.11 -10.23 36.21
N HIS A 10 -48.71 -9.09 36.56
CA HIS A 10 -48.43 -7.80 35.92
C HIS A 10 -46.96 -7.38 36.07
N LEU A 11 -46.33 -7.69 37.21
CA LEU A 11 -44.91 -7.43 37.45
C LEU A 11 -44.01 -8.29 36.55
N GLN A 12 -44.33 -9.59 36.44
CA GLN A 12 -43.62 -10.52 35.56
C GLN A 12 -43.81 -10.17 34.08
N GLU A 13 -45.01 -9.75 33.70
CA GLU A 13 -45.35 -9.28 32.35
C GLU A 13 -44.58 -8.00 32.02
N THR A 14 -44.56 -7.01 32.92
CA THR A 14 -43.79 -5.76 32.74
C THR A 14 -42.28 -6.03 32.64
N ILE A 15 -41.77 -6.99 33.43
CA ILE A 15 -40.35 -7.38 33.36
C ILE A 15 -40.06 -8.06 32.01
N LYS A 16 -40.91 -8.97 31.55
CA LYS A 16 -40.75 -9.62 30.23
C LYS A 16 -40.82 -8.60 29.10
N GLU A 17 -41.77 -7.69 29.13
CA GLU A 17 -41.95 -6.66 28.12
C GLU A 17 -40.72 -5.74 28.04
N LYS A 18 -40.20 -5.29 29.19
CA LYS A 18 -38.95 -4.51 29.25
C LYS A 18 -37.72 -5.28 28.78
N ILE A 19 -37.65 -6.60 29.05
CA ILE A 19 -36.57 -7.44 28.54
C ILE A 19 -36.67 -7.55 27.01
N GLU A 20 -37.86 -7.79 26.45
CA GLU A 20 -38.06 -7.84 25.00
C GLU A 20 -37.76 -6.51 24.31
N GLU A 21 -38.16 -5.38 24.90
CA GLU A 21 -37.80 -4.04 24.41
C GLU A 21 -36.29 -3.81 24.44
N ALA A 22 -35.62 -4.16 25.55
CA ALA A 22 -34.17 -4.04 25.67
C ALA A 22 -33.43 -4.93 24.66
N GLU A 23 -33.88 -6.16 24.44
CA GLU A 23 -33.32 -7.06 23.43
C GLU A 23 -33.51 -6.55 22.00
N LYS A 24 -34.68 -5.98 21.68
CA LYS A 24 -34.94 -5.36 20.36
C LYS A 24 -34.03 -4.17 20.13
N GLU A 25 -33.90 -3.28 21.13
CA GLU A 25 -32.99 -2.14 21.06
C GLU A 25 -31.53 -2.58 20.91
N GLU A 26 -31.10 -3.63 21.63
CA GLU A 26 -29.72 -4.13 21.56
C GLU A 26 -29.42 -4.71 20.18
N LYS A 27 -30.34 -5.52 19.61
CA LYS A 27 -30.24 -6.06 18.25
C LYS A 27 -30.18 -4.94 17.20
N GLU A 28 -30.97 -3.88 17.36
CA GLU A 28 -30.95 -2.73 16.46
C GLU A 28 -29.61 -1.96 16.56
N LYS A 29 -29.09 -1.76 17.78
CA LYS A 29 -27.77 -1.13 18.02
C LYS A 29 -26.63 -1.97 17.44
N GLU A 30 -26.68 -3.29 17.57
CA GLU A 30 -25.71 -4.21 16.95
C GLU A 30 -25.76 -4.17 15.42
N SER A 31 -26.95 -4.11 14.83
CA SER A 31 -27.14 -3.99 13.38
C SER A 31 -26.57 -2.67 12.86
N LYS A 32 -26.89 -1.54 13.51
CA LYS A 32 -26.34 -0.21 13.16
C LYS A 32 -24.82 -0.18 13.30
N TRP A 33 -24.27 -0.75 14.38
CA TRP A 33 -22.82 -0.84 14.57
C TRP A 33 -22.15 -1.65 13.46
N SER A 34 -22.68 -2.82 13.14
CA SER A 34 -22.16 -3.68 12.07
C SER A 34 -22.16 -2.97 10.71
N MET A 35 -23.20 -2.18 10.43
CA MET A 35 -23.29 -1.34 9.23
C MET A 35 -22.19 -0.28 9.18
N TYR A 36 -21.89 0.40 10.30
CA TYR A 36 -20.77 1.35 10.36
C TYR A 36 -19.41 0.69 10.14
N VAL A 37 -19.18 -0.50 10.72
CA VAL A 37 -17.95 -1.26 10.48
C VAL A 37 -17.84 -1.64 9.00
N ALA A 38 -18.91 -2.09 8.37
CA ALA A 38 -18.93 -2.45 6.95
C ALA A 38 -18.62 -1.24 6.05
N ILE A 39 -19.29 -0.09 6.26
CA ILE A 39 -19.06 1.13 5.48
C ILE A 39 -17.63 1.64 5.65
N SER A 40 -17.12 1.71 6.89
CA SER A 40 -15.74 2.15 7.14
C SER A 40 -14.71 1.20 6.50
N THR A 41 -14.94 -0.11 6.55
CA THR A 41 -14.07 -1.11 5.89
C THR A 41 -14.10 -0.97 4.37
N ALA A 42 -15.27 -0.72 3.78
CA ALA A 42 -15.40 -0.47 2.34
C ALA A 42 -14.62 0.78 1.91
N LEU A 43 -14.66 1.86 2.69
CA LEU A 43 -13.86 3.05 2.44
C LEU A 43 -12.36 2.76 2.50
N VAL A 44 -11.90 2.03 3.52
CA VAL A 44 -10.50 1.60 3.63
C VAL A 44 -10.08 0.73 2.43
N ALA A 45 -10.96 -0.14 1.94
CA ALA A 45 -10.70 -0.96 0.77
C ALA A 45 -10.53 -0.12 -0.53
N VAL A 46 -11.30 0.96 -0.68
CA VAL A 46 -11.12 1.90 -1.81
C VAL A 46 -9.74 2.56 -1.74
N PHE A 47 -9.31 3.03 -0.56
CA PHE A 47 -7.97 3.58 -0.37
C PHE A 47 -6.88 2.53 -0.64
N ALA A 48 -7.07 1.29 -0.18
CA ALA A 48 -6.15 0.18 -0.45
C ALA A 48 -5.98 -0.08 -1.95
N ALA A 49 -7.09 -0.08 -2.70
CA ALA A 49 -7.07 -0.30 -4.14
C ALA A 49 -6.33 0.83 -4.88
N ILE A 50 -6.60 2.09 -4.51
CA ILE A 50 -5.92 3.25 -5.10
C ILE A 50 -4.42 3.21 -4.79
N ALA A 51 -4.04 2.97 -3.52
CA ALA A 51 -2.65 2.86 -3.11
C ALA A 51 -1.92 1.72 -3.84
N ALA A 52 -2.59 0.57 -4.05
CA ALA A 52 -2.02 -0.55 -4.77
C ALA A 52 -1.79 -0.24 -6.26
N LEU A 53 -2.74 0.44 -6.91
CA LEU A 53 -2.58 0.89 -8.30
C LEU A 53 -1.41 1.86 -8.46
N MET A 54 -1.30 2.85 -7.57
CA MET A 54 -0.21 3.82 -7.58
C MET A 54 1.15 3.18 -7.29
N ALA A 55 1.20 2.29 -6.28
CA ALA A 55 2.41 1.52 -5.99
C ALA A 55 2.84 0.69 -7.21
N GLY A 56 1.89 0.07 -7.91
CA GLY A 56 2.14 -0.70 -9.13
C GLY A 56 2.69 0.17 -10.26
N HIS A 57 2.14 1.37 -10.47
CA HIS A 57 2.62 2.31 -11.46
C HIS A 57 4.08 2.72 -11.20
N HIS A 58 4.41 3.15 -9.98
CA HIS A 58 5.79 3.50 -9.62
C HIS A 58 6.75 2.31 -9.69
N SER A 59 6.32 1.10 -9.30
CA SER A 59 7.13 -0.10 -9.46
C SER A 59 7.45 -0.38 -10.94
N ASN A 60 6.48 -0.17 -11.83
CA ASN A 60 6.66 -0.41 -13.25
C ASN A 60 7.59 0.63 -13.87
N GLU A 61 7.43 1.90 -13.53
CA GLU A 61 8.31 2.96 -14.03
C GLU A 61 9.74 2.79 -13.51
N ALA A 62 9.91 2.44 -12.23
CA ALA A 62 11.22 2.11 -11.66
C ALA A 62 11.89 0.97 -12.43
N LEU A 63 11.13 -0.06 -12.79
CA LEU A 63 11.64 -1.20 -13.56
C LEU A 63 12.03 -0.79 -14.98
N ILE A 64 11.22 0.04 -15.66
CA ILE A 64 11.54 0.55 -17.00
C ILE A 64 12.86 1.35 -16.96
N GLU A 65 13.01 2.26 -16.00
CA GLU A 65 14.22 3.08 -15.87
C GLU A 65 15.45 2.23 -15.50
N GLN A 66 15.28 1.21 -14.64
CA GLN A 66 16.35 0.27 -14.34
C GLN A 66 16.80 -0.52 -15.57
N ILE A 67 15.87 -0.94 -16.43
CA ILE A 67 16.19 -1.60 -17.70
C ILE A 67 16.94 -0.64 -18.63
N LYS A 68 16.48 0.61 -18.78
CA LYS A 68 17.20 1.62 -19.58
C LYS A 68 18.63 1.84 -19.07
N SER A 69 18.81 1.95 -17.75
CA SER A 69 20.13 2.07 -17.12
C SER A 69 21.02 0.86 -17.44
N SER A 70 20.47 -0.36 -17.31
CA SER A 70 21.17 -1.60 -17.65
C SER A 70 21.61 -1.64 -19.11
N ASP A 71 20.74 -1.22 -20.04
CA ASP A 71 21.07 -1.14 -21.47
C ASP A 71 22.19 -0.12 -21.73
N GLN A 72 22.17 1.04 -21.07
CA GLN A 72 23.25 2.02 -21.17
C GLN A 72 24.57 1.47 -20.63
N TRP A 73 24.57 0.75 -19.51
CA TRP A 73 25.77 0.10 -18.99
C TRP A 73 26.30 -0.98 -19.95
N ALA A 74 25.44 -1.69 -20.67
CA ALA A 74 25.86 -2.61 -21.72
C ALA A 74 26.51 -1.88 -22.91
N PHE A 75 25.94 -0.74 -23.33
CA PHE A 75 26.55 0.10 -24.36
C PHE A 75 27.89 0.68 -23.94
N TYR A 76 28.01 1.14 -22.69
CA TYR A 76 29.26 1.64 -22.11
C TYR A 76 30.36 0.58 -22.19
N GLN A 77 30.06 -0.66 -21.77
CA GLN A 77 31.00 -1.77 -21.83
C GLN A 77 31.40 -2.12 -23.26
N ALA A 78 30.43 -2.17 -24.18
CA ALA A 78 30.68 -2.45 -25.59
C ALA A 78 31.58 -1.38 -26.24
N LYS A 79 31.38 -0.10 -25.90
CA LYS A 79 32.22 1.02 -26.37
C LYS A 79 33.64 0.92 -25.81
N GLY A 80 33.79 0.56 -24.53
CA GLY A 80 35.10 0.32 -23.91
C GLY A 80 35.90 -0.76 -24.63
N ILE A 81 35.26 -1.90 -24.92
CA ILE A 81 35.89 -3.00 -25.68
C ILE A 81 36.31 -2.52 -27.08
N LYS A 82 35.45 -1.77 -27.79
CA LYS A 82 35.77 -1.22 -29.11
C LYS A 82 36.93 -0.22 -29.06
N ALA A 83 37.01 0.61 -28.02
CA ALA A 83 38.12 1.52 -27.81
C ALA A 83 39.43 0.77 -27.59
N GLU A 84 39.43 -0.29 -26.78
CA GLU A 84 40.63 -1.10 -26.56
C GLU A 84 41.07 -1.86 -27.81
N ILE A 85 40.14 -2.42 -28.58
CA ILE A 85 40.46 -3.05 -29.87
C ILE A 85 41.15 -2.05 -30.82
N LYS A 86 40.70 -0.79 -30.84
CA LYS A 86 41.32 0.26 -31.66
C LYS A 86 42.69 0.68 -31.13
N ASN A 87 42.90 0.70 -29.81
CA ASN A 87 44.23 0.96 -29.24
C ASN A 87 45.27 -0.10 -29.67
N ILE A 88 44.87 -1.35 -29.85
CA ILE A 88 45.76 -2.44 -30.28
C ILE A 88 46.32 -2.19 -31.70
N THR A 89 45.53 -1.63 -32.62
CA THR A 89 45.97 -1.36 -34.00
C THR A 89 47.08 -0.30 -34.07
N ASN A 90 47.14 0.60 -33.08
CA ASN A 90 48.23 1.55 -32.80
C ASN A 90 48.63 2.50 -33.96
N ASP A 91 47.72 2.75 -34.90
CA ASP A 91 47.84 3.81 -35.90
C ASP A 91 47.14 5.11 -35.45
N ALA A 92 47.42 6.23 -36.13
CA ALA A 92 46.91 7.56 -35.75
C ALA A 92 45.38 7.68 -35.87
N GLU A 93 44.77 7.03 -36.87
CA GLU A 93 43.32 7.05 -37.10
C GLU A 93 42.59 6.24 -36.01
N SER A 94 43.13 5.06 -35.67
CA SER A 94 42.59 4.22 -34.61
C SER A 94 42.70 4.87 -33.23
N LYS A 95 43.79 5.61 -32.94
CA LYS A 95 43.91 6.39 -31.69
C LYS A 95 42.85 7.48 -31.58
N ALA A 96 42.64 8.27 -32.64
CA ALA A 96 41.58 9.28 -32.66
C ALA A 96 40.18 8.66 -32.48
N THR A 97 39.94 7.50 -33.09
CA THR A 97 38.68 6.75 -32.94
C THR A 97 38.48 6.21 -31.52
N ALA A 98 39.55 5.71 -30.89
CA ALA A 98 39.51 5.23 -29.51
C ALA A 98 39.21 6.36 -28.52
N GLU A 99 39.82 7.54 -28.70
CA GLU A 99 39.50 8.72 -27.89
C GLU A 99 38.05 9.16 -28.06
N ARG A 100 37.52 9.13 -29.30
CA ARG A 100 36.10 9.41 -29.55
C ARG A 100 35.20 8.43 -28.80
N TYR A 101 35.48 7.14 -28.84
CA TYR A 101 34.68 6.15 -28.09
C TYR A 101 34.76 6.36 -26.58
N LYS A 102 35.91 6.77 -26.04
CA LYS A 102 36.04 7.14 -24.62
C LYS A 102 35.20 8.36 -24.25
N LYS A 103 35.10 9.36 -25.13
CA LYS A 103 34.18 10.50 -24.92
C LYS A 103 32.71 10.06 -24.95
N GLU A 104 32.33 9.26 -25.94
CA GLU A 104 30.97 8.70 -26.02
C GLU A 104 30.63 7.82 -24.80
N GLN A 105 31.60 7.12 -24.21
CA GLN A 105 31.42 6.37 -22.97
C GLN A 105 31.01 7.26 -21.78
N GLU A 106 31.58 8.46 -21.65
CA GLU A 106 31.21 9.36 -20.55
C GLU A 106 29.76 9.83 -20.67
N GLU A 107 29.31 10.16 -21.88
CA GLU A 107 27.91 10.52 -22.14
C GLU A 107 26.94 9.36 -21.84
N ILE A 108 27.32 8.14 -22.21
CA ILE A 108 26.52 6.93 -21.95
C ILE A 108 26.46 6.65 -20.45
N LYS A 109 27.57 6.81 -19.75
CA LYS A 109 27.66 6.64 -18.29
C LYS A 109 26.72 7.61 -17.58
N GLN A 110 26.74 8.89 -17.94
CA GLN A 110 25.84 9.89 -17.38
C GLN A 110 24.37 9.49 -17.56
N LYS A 111 23.98 9.06 -18.77
CA LYS A 111 22.61 8.57 -19.03
C LYS A 111 22.24 7.33 -18.20
N ALA A 112 23.20 6.42 -17.98
CA ALA A 112 22.98 5.24 -17.16
C ALA A 112 22.71 5.60 -15.69
N GLU A 113 23.49 6.54 -15.14
CA GLU A 113 23.36 7.03 -13.77
C GLU A 113 22.09 7.87 -13.57
N GLU A 114 21.72 8.70 -14.55
CA GLU A 114 20.45 9.44 -14.54
C GLU A 114 19.24 8.51 -14.51
N ALA A 115 19.19 7.51 -15.41
CA ALA A 115 18.12 6.52 -15.43
C ALA A 115 18.07 5.71 -14.12
N GLN A 116 19.23 5.36 -13.55
CA GLN A 116 19.27 4.68 -12.25
C GLN A 116 18.69 5.57 -11.13
N THR A 117 19.04 6.85 -11.10
CA THR A 117 18.53 7.79 -10.10
C THR A 117 17.00 7.95 -10.21
N LEU A 118 16.47 8.01 -11.44
CA LEU A 118 15.03 8.04 -11.68
C LEU A 118 14.34 6.74 -11.22
N SER A 119 14.97 5.58 -11.47
CA SER A 119 14.49 4.29 -10.98
C SER A 119 14.39 4.26 -9.46
N GLU A 120 15.46 4.68 -8.76
CA GLU A 120 15.51 4.72 -7.31
C GLU A 120 14.46 5.68 -6.72
N ALA A 121 14.24 6.83 -7.37
CA ALA A 121 13.20 7.77 -6.97
C ALA A 121 11.80 7.14 -7.07
N HIS A 122 11.48 6.47 -8.18
CA HIS A 122 10.21 5.76 -8.32
C HIS A 122 10.07 4.60 -7.32
N LEU A 123 11.16 3.88 -7.04
CA LEU A 123 11.16 2.80 -6.07
C LEU A 123 10.87 3.32 -4.65
N ALA A 124 11.38 4.48 -4.27
CA ALA A 124 11.09 5.10 -2.98
C ALA A 124 9.57 5.37 -2.79
N HIS A 125 8.91 5.91 -3.83
CA HIS A 125 7.46 6.12 -3.83
C HIS A 125 6.71 4.79 -3.75
N HIS A 126 7.12 3.80 -4.53
CA HIS A 126 6.54 2.44 -4.47
C HIS A 126 6.61 1.86 -3.06
N VAL A 127 7.76 1.93 -2.38
CA VAL A 127 7.93 1.37 -1.04
C VAL A 127 7.00 2.03 -0.02
N LEU A 128 6.84 3.35 -0.07
CA LEU A 128 5.93 4.07 0.82
C LEU A 128 4.47 3.69 0.57
N LEU A 129 4.05 3.64 -0.70
CA LEU A 129 2.70 3.25 -1.08
C LEU A 129 2.42 1.77 -0.75
N ALA A 130 3.38 0.87 -0.94
CA ALA A 130 3.25 -0.54 -0.59
C ALA A 130 3.04 -0.73 0.92
N ARG A 131 3.76 0.03 1.77
CA ARG A 131 3.54 0.03 3.23
C ARG A 131 2.12 0.47 3.59
N SER A 132 1.61 1.50 2.92
CA SER A 132 0.22 1.95 3.10
C SER A 132 -0.79 0.85 2.74
N VAL A 133 -0.61 0.17 1.60
CA VAL A 133 -1.46 -0.96 1.17
C VAL A 133 -1.50 -2.05 2.24
N THR A 134 -0.34 -2.44 2.78
CA THR A 134 -0.27 -3.46 3.85
C THR A 134 -1.03 -3.03 5.11
N LEU A 135 -0.92 -1.77 5.53
CA LEU A 135 -1.65 -1.25 6.68
C LEU A 135 -3.17 -1.26 6.46
N PHE A 136 -3.63 -0.92 5.26
CA PHE A 136 -5.05 -1.01 4.92
C PHE A 136 -5.55 -2.45 4.91
N GLN A 137 -4.76 -3.41 4.40
CA GLN A 137 -5.11 -4.83 4.46
C GLN A 137 -5.24 -5.35 5.90
N ILE A 138 -4.33 -4.95 6.79
CA ILE A 138 -4.41 -5.26 8.22
C ILE A 138 -5.67 -4.64 8.82
N SER A 139 -5.97 -3.37 8.51
CA SER A 139 -7.18 -2.69 8.97
C SER A 139 -8.45 -3.44 8.56
N ILE A 140 -8.56 -3.87 7.30
CA ILE A 140 -9.69 -4.64 6.77
C ILE A 140 -9.82 -5.98 7.49
N ALA A 141 -8.71 -6.69 7.68
CA ALA A 141 -8.71 -7.98 8.39
C ALA A 141 -9.17 -7.83 9.84
N VAL A 142 -8.69 -6.79 10.54
CA VAL A 142 -9.07 -6.48 11.92
C VAL A 142 -10.56 -6.09 12.01
N SER A 143 -11.08 -5.31 11.05
CA SER A 143 -12.50 -4.99 10.97
C SER A 143 -13.38 -6.23 10.75
N ALA A 144 -12.95 -7.17 9.91
CA ALA A 144 -13.65 -8.44 9.72
C ALA A 144 -13.69 -9.26 11.03
N ILE A 145 -12.56 -9.34 11.75
CA ILE A 145 -12.49 -9.98 13.07
C ILE A 145 -13.38 -9.26 14.08
N ALA A 146 -13.47 -7.92 14.03
CA ALA A 146 -14.33 -7.14 14.90
C ALA A 146 -15.81 -7.55 14.74
N ILE A 147 -16.29 -7.67 13.50
CA ILE A 147 -17.66 -8.12 13.19
C ILE A 147 -17.89 -9.53 13.74
N LEU A 148 -16.97 -10.47 13.48
CA LEU A 148 -17.10 -11.87 13.93
C LEU A 148 -17.09 -12.01 15.46
N THR A 149 -16.26 -11.22 16.14
CA THR A 149 -16.09 -11.30 17.60
C THR A 149 -17.05 -10.41 18.38
N ARG A 150 -17.82 -9.55 17.69
CA ARG A 150 -18.68 -8.50 18.28
C ARG A 150 -17.94 -7.58 19.26
N LYS A 151 -16.61 -7.46 19.13
CA LYS A 151 -15.77 -6.65 20.03
C LYS A 151 -15.45 -5.29 19.40
N LYS A 152 -16.10 -4.24 19.92
CA LYS A 152 -15.88 -2.84 19.47
C LYS A 152 -14.43 -2.39 19.56
N ILE A 153 -13.65 -2.92 20.51
CA ILE A 153 -12.23 -2.56 20.66
C ILE A 153 -11.40 -2.96 19.44
N MET A 154 -11.75 -4.07 18.77
CA MET A 154 -11.07 -4.50 17.55
C MET A 154 -11.34 -3.53 16.40
N TRP A 155 -12.55 -2.99 16.30
CA TRP A 155 -12.88 -2.00 15.28
C TRP A 155 -12.05 -0.71 15.45
N TYR A 156 -11.88 -0.22 16.68
CA TYR A 156 -11.01 0.93 16.93
C TYR A 156 -9.54 0.66 16.60
N ALA A 157 -9.04 -0.54 16.88
CA ALA A 157 -7.70 -0.95 16.46
C ALA A 157 -7.57 -0.94 14.92
N GLY A 158 -8.58 -1.45 14.21
CA GLY A 158 -8.66 -1.39 12.75
C GLY A 158 -8.61 0.05 12.21
N LEU A 159 -9.37 0.97 12.83
CA LEU A 159 -9.35 2.40 12.48
C LEU A 159 -7.98 3.05 12.72
N LEU A 160 -7.27 2.67 13.79
CA LEU A 160 -5.91 3.16 14.03
C LEU A 160 -4.94 2.74 12.91
N PHE A 161 -5.02 1.48 12.47
CA PHE A 161 -4.24 1.01 11.31
C PHE A 161 -4.63 1.76 10.03
N ALA A 162 -5.92 2.03 9.81
CA ALA A 162 -6.38 2.81 8.65
C ALA A 162 -5.80 4.23 8.66
N ILE A 163 -5.86 4.94 9.80
CA ILE A 163 -5.32 6.30 9.93
C ILE A 163 -3.81 6.30 9.65
N THR A 164 -3.08 5.34 10.23
CA THR A 164 -1.65 5.19 9.97
C THR A 164 -1.39 4.92 8.48
N GLY A 165 -2.21 4.08 7.86
CA GLY A 165 -2.17 3.81 6.42
C GLY A 165 -2.39 5.05 5.55
N ILE A 166 -3.29 5.95 5.96
CA ILE A 166 -3.53 7.24 5.28
C ILE A 166 -2.30 8.15 5.38
N VAL A 167 -1.61 8.18 6.51
CA VAL A 167 -0.37 8.97 6.66
C VAL A 167 0.70 8.47 5.71
N PHE A 168 0.91 7.14 5.64
CA PHE A 168 1.86 6.56 4.69
C PHE A 168 1.43 6.79 3.23
N PHE A 169 0.13 6.71 2.94
CA PHE A 169 -0.41 6.98 1.61
C PHE A 169 -0.12 8.42 1.17
N ALA A 170 -0.40 9.40 2.03
CA ALA A 170 -0.10 10.80 1.77
C ALA A 170 1.41 11.04 1.60
N SER A 171 2.25 10.39 2.41
CA SER A 171 3.71 10.50 2.25
C SER A 171 4.26 9.82 1.00
N GLY A 172 3.55 8.84 0.43
CA GLY A 172 3.95 8.19 -0.83
C GLY A 172 3.47 8.93 -2.08
N LEU A 173 2.61 9.94 -1.91
CA LEU A 173 2.10 10.81 -2.97
C LEU A 173 2.99 12.02 -3.25
N PHE A 174 3.74 12.48 -2.24
CA PHE A 174 4.63 13.65 -2.28
C PHE A 174 6.08 13.23 -2.19
#